data_AF-A0A7C5WKR9-F1
#
_entry.id   AF-A0A7C5WKR9-F1
#
_cell.length_a   1.000
_cell.length_b   1.000
_cell.length_c   1.000
_cell.angle_alpha   90.00
_cell.angle_beta   90.00
_cell.angle_gamma   90.00
#
_symmetry.space_group_name_H-M   'P 1'
#
loop_
_entity.id
_entity.type
_entity.pdbx_description
1 polymer ?
#
loop_
_entity_poly.entity_id
_entity_poly.type
_entity_poly.pdbx_seq_one_letter_code
_entity_poly.pdbx_strand_id
1 'polypeptide(L)'
;MDRSLLKKTVLGATLALATGLGFGQADVICGALTGSTAGGAGPMHLGSDGNITAYSIGTTSCNVGTVALNWFQSGSNLHPLIITNMYRIDNGAIEQIGLSWVKHGFCALQQTLCSSCDSVCGGCCSQLGVGCSDPYSASLNGSQTGLGPRFEINAATGEYPWPFSTAGQTGTTLYKRLQVNQDDINPLLNPNALYVGEAQYVAFDDAAAGNDNNNVSHRMITVGAENSFAGGWYLNYDGPTIREEPAIFAWQDVYPGVQLTAVDVPNDGRFWVGAYATDNGDGTWHYEYAIYNMNSNRNAGWFAVDADSVSNVGFRDIDYHSGEPFDTTDWTASTGGGQVMWSNGTDYNTNPLANAVRWGTIYNYRFDAPGAPVNGTATIGLFGPGQAGDPDSMTITVPVPEAAAGGCNPADLAAPFGVLDLVDVQAFITAFTGGDLIADLDGNGVLDLVDVQIFAQSFLAGCP
;
A
#
# COMPACT_ATOMS: atom_id res chain seq x y z
N MET A 1 20.98 -44.27 -50.73
CA MET A 1 21.39 -43.15 -51.61
C MET A 1 20.17 -42.24 -51.65
N ASP A 2 20.09 -41.07 -51.03
CA ASP A 2 21.09 -40.06 -50.73
C ASP A 2 20.60 -39.22 -49.52
N ARG A 3 21.52 -38.78 -48.66
CA ARG A 3 21.27 -37.93 -47.49
C ARG A 3 21.78 -36.53 -47.85
N SER A 4 20.89 -35.56 -48.08
CA SER A 4 21.29 -34.15 -48.19
C SER A 4 20.49 -33.25 -47.24
N LEU A 5 21.07 -33.07 -46.05
CA LEU A 5 21.14 -31.85 -45.23
C LEU A 5 20.18 -30.69 -45.58
N LEU A 6 19.12 -30.51 -44.78
CA LEU A 6 18.52 -29.19 -44.57
C LEU A 6 19.45 -28.37 -43.67
N LYS A 7 20.10 -27.36 -44.24
CA LYS A 7 20.78 -26.30 -43.49
C LYS A 7 19.73 -25.38 -42.87
N LYS A 8 19.64 -25.36 -41.54
CA LYS A 8 18.95 -24.33 -40.76
C LYS A 8 19.71 -23.01 -40.91
N THR A 9 19.11 -22.03 -41.56
CA THR A 9 19.60 -20.65 -41.55
C THR A 9 19.20 -20.03 -40.21
N VAL A 10 20.19 -19.87 -39.32
CA VAL A 10 20.04 -19.06 -38.10
C VAL A 10 20.03 -17.61 -38.54
N LEU A 11 18.88 -16.95 -38.41
CA LEU A 11 18.78 -15.50 -38.55
C LEU A 11 19.39 -14.89 -37.27
N GLY A 12 20.65 -14.46 -37.36
CA GLY A 12 21.29 -13.72 -36.28
C GLY A 12 20.61 -12.36 -36.14
N ALA A 13 19.92 -12.14 -35.02
CA ALA A 13 19.48 -10.82 -34.62
C ALA A 13 20.72 -10.02 -34.18
N THR A 14 21.20 -9.16 -35.07
CA THR A 14 22.16 -8.11 -34.72
C THR A 14 21.48 -7.16 -33.73
N LEU A 15 21.88 -7.25 -32.46
CA LEU A 15 21.58 -6.27 -31.43
C LEU A 15 22.30 -4.97 -31.82
N ALA A 16 21.58 -4.05 -32.45
CA ALA A 16 22.06 -2.69 -32.62
C ALA A 16 22.09 -2.04 -31.23
N LEU A 17 23.29 -1.82 -30.68
CA LEU A 17 23.47 -0.83 -29.62
C LEU A 17 23.11 0.54 -30.22
N ALA A 18 21.85 0.95 -30.04
CA ALA A 18 21.49 2.35 -30.13
C ALA A 18 22.18 3.03 -28.94
N THR A 19 23.25 3.76 -29.21
CA THR A 19 23.75 4.78 -28.29
C THR A 19 22.60 5.77 -28.08
N GLY A 20 21.92 5.65 -26.93
CA GLY A 20 20.74 6.45 -26.60
C GLY A 20 21.06 7.93 -26.70
N LEU A 21 20.40 8.62 -27.62
CA LEU A 21 20.10 10.03 -27.43
C LEU A 21 19.25 10.07 -26.16
N GLY A 22 19.75 10.70 -25.08
CA GLY A 22 18.95 10.92 -23.89
C GLY A 22 17.75 11.77 -24.27
N PHE A 23 16.58 11.14 -24.42
CA PHE A 23 15.34 11.89 -24.52
C PHE A 23 15.15 12.61 -23.18
N GLY A 24 14.73 13.87 -23.25
CA GLY A 24 14.41 14.62 -22.03
C GLY A 24 13.29 13.91 -21.25
N GLN A 25 13.46 13.83 -19.92
CA GLN A 25 12.54 13.13 -19.02
C GLN A 25 11.95 14.13 -18.03
N ALA A 26 10.63 14.23 -18.00
CA ALA A 26 9.92 14.98 -16.98
C ALA A 26 9.90 14.14 -15.68
N ASP A 27 10.04 14.76 -14.52
CA ASP A 27 10.08 14.05 -13.24
C ASP A 27 9.56 14.95 -12.11
N VAL A 28 8.37 14.63 -11.59
CA VAL A 28 7.73 15.41 -10.51
C VAL A 28 7.80 14.67 -9.19
N ILE A 29 8.48 15.27 -8.21
CA ILE A 29 8.45 14.77 -6.82
C ILE A 29 7.69 15.72 -5.89
N CYS A 30 7.20 15.19 -4.77
CA CYS A 30 6.70 16.00 -3.68
C CYS A 30 7.88 16.55 -2.83
N GLY A 31 8.37 17.73 -3.16
CA GLY A 31 9.52 18.34 -2.48
C GLY A 31 9.27 18.78 -1.03
N ALA A 32 8.04 19.12 -0.65
CA ALA A 32 7.67 19.44 0.74
C ALA A 32 6.15 19.39 0.98
N LEU A 33 5.75 19.09 2.22
CA LEU A 33 4.35 19.13 2.68
C LEU A 33 3.98 20.49 3.32
N THR A 34 4.71 21.58 3.07
CA THR A 34 4.41 22.91 3.65
C THR A 34 3.65 23.84 2.74
N GLY A 35 3.82 23.72 1.42
CA GLY A 35 3.30 24.70 0.48
C GLY A 35 3.97 26.07 0.57
N SER A 36 3.25 27.11 0.11
CA SER A 36 3.78 28.48 -0.02
C SER A 36 3.95 29.23 1.31
N THR A 37 3.75 28.53 2.43
CA THR A 37 4.04 29.00 3.78
C THR A 37 5.29 28.27 4.26
N ALA A 38 6.46 28.88 4.06
CA ALA A 38 7.65 28.47 4.78
C ALA A 38 7.33 28.51 6.29
N GLY A 39 7.09 27.33 6.89
CA GLY A 39 6.78 27.16 8.31
C GLY A 39 5.31 27.31 8.72
N GLY A 40 4.33 26.89 7.90
CA GLY A 40 2.98 26.62 8.41
C GLY A 40 3.03 25.65 9.60
N ALA A 41 2.24 25.88 10.64
CA ALA A 41 2.31 25.10 11.88
C ALA A 41 2.07 23.59 11.64
N GLY A 42 1.23 23.24 10.65
CA GLY A 42 0.89 21.87 10.25
C GLY A 42 -0.19 21.85 9.16
N PRO A 43 -0.85 20.71 8.96
CA PRO A 43 -2.07 20.62 8.17
C PRO A 43 -3.11 21.66 8.63
N MET A 44 -3.76 22.33 7.68
CA MET A 44 -4.74 23.37 7.97
C MET A 44 -6.08 22.75 8.36
N HIS A 45 -6.54 23.05 9.58
CA HIS A 45 -7.90 22.75 10.03
C HIS A 45 -8.92 23.61 9.28
N LEU A 46 -9.93 22.99 8.68
CA LEU A 46 -10.94 23.63 7.84
C LEU A 46 -12.36 23.63 8.45
N GLY A 47 -12.54 22.94 9.57
CA GLY A 47 -13.83 22.78 10.26
C GLY A 47 -14.26 21.32 10.35
N SER A 48 -15.27 21.07 11.19
CA SER A 48 -15.81 19.73 11.44
C SER A 48 -17.31 19.68 11.21
N ASP A 49 -17.82 18.48 10.93
CA ASP A 49 -19.25 18.17 10.88
C ASP A 49 -19.46 16.76 11.46
N GLY A 50 -20.26 16.66 12.52
CA GLY A 50 -20.32 15.47 13.36
C GLY A 50 -18.95 15.08 13.92
N ASN A 51 -18.59 13.80 13.79
CA ASN A 51 -17.32 13.24 14.27
C ASN A 51 -16.18 13.32 13.24
N ILE A 52 -16.38 14.02 12.12
CA ILE A 52 -15.38 14.15 11.06
C ILE A 52 -14.84 15.58 11.03
N THR A 53 -13.53 15.71 10.87
CA THR A 53 -12.85 16.99 10.68
C THR A 53 -12.21 17.06 9.31
N ALA A 54 -12.36 18.21 8.66
CA ALA A 54 -11.71 18.51 7.40
C ALA A 54 -10.34 19.15 7.65
N TYR A 55 -9.33 18.62 6.97
CA TYR A 55 -7.98 19.14 6.90
C TYR A 55 -7.56 19.44 5.46
N SER A 56 -6.43 20.11 5.31
CA SER A 56 -5.70 20.16 4.05
C SER A 56 -4.21 20.34 4.29
N ILE A 57 -3.40 19.69 3.46
CA ILE A 57 -1.93 19.73 3.52
C ILE A 57 -1.45 20.63 2.37
N GLY A 58 -0.55 21.57 2.69
CA GLY A 58 0.15 22.36 1.67
C GLY A 58 1.19 21.48 0.96
N THR A 59 1.50 21.75 -0.30
CA THR A 59 2.45 20.92 -1.04
C THR A 59 3.39 21.79 -1.87
N THR A 60 4.62 21.33 -2.07
CA THR A 60 5.56 21.97 -2.99
C THR A 60 6.14 20.89 -3.87
N SER A 61 5.87 20.98 -5.17
CA SER A 61 6.45 20.07 -6.16
C SER A 61 7.88 20.45 -6.48
N CYS A 62 8.59 19.49 -7.04
CA CYS A 62 9.92 19.67 -7.60
C CYS A 62 10.02 19.00 -8.95
N ASN A 63 10.52 19.73 -9.94
CA ASN A 63 10.96 19.11 -11.19
C ASN A 63 12.41 18.65 -11.04
N VAL A 64 12.64 17.38 -10.81
CA VAL A 64 14.00 16.80 -10.72
C VAL A 64 14.46 16.17 -12.04
N GLY A 65 13.66 16.34 -13.09
CA GLY A 65 13.90 15.79 -14.41
C GLY A 65 14.90 16.61 -15.22
N THR A 66 14.89 16.39 -16.52
CA THR A 66 15.80 17.02 -17.48
C THR A 66 15.08 17.92 -18.49
N VAL A 67 13.74 18.00 -18.42
CA VAL A 67 12.91 18.91 -19.22
C VAL A 67 11.83 19.55 -18.35
N ALA A 68 11.23 20.64 -18.84
CA ALA A 68 10.13 21.30 -18.16
C ALA A 68 8.88 20.40 -18.13
N LEU A 69 8.28 20.29 -16.93
CA LEU A 69 7.03 19.56 -16.69
C LEU A 69 5.81 20.38 -17.08
N ASN A 70 4.76 19.75 -17.57
CA ASN A 70 3.53 20.39 -17.97
C ASN A 70 2.65 20.82 -16.78
N TRP A 71 2.07 22.01 -16.87
CA TRP A 71 1.25 22.65 -15.82
C TRP A 71 0.11 23.50 -16.42
N PHE A 72 -0.46 23.04 -17.53
CA PHE A 72 -1.40 23.81 -18.34
C PHE A 72 -2.80 23.91 -17.70
N GLN A 73 -3.19 25.11 -17.25
CA GLN A 73 -4.48 25.35 -16.60
C GLN A 73 -5.72 25.17 -17.48
N SER A 74 -5.71 25.74 -18.69
CA SER A 74 -6.93 26.02 -19.44
C SER A 74 -7.11 25.05 -20.60
N GLY A 75 -8.22 24.32 -20.58
CA GLY A 75 -8.67 23.46 -21.68
C GLY A 75 -7.81 22.22 -21.92
N SER A 76 -7.04 21.80 -20.93
CA SER A 76 -6.08 20.69 -21.03
C SER A 76 -6.14 19.80 -19.79
N ASN A 77 -5.80 18.54 -19.97
CA ASN A 77 -5.52 17.55 -18.91
C ASN A 77 -4.00 17.35 -18.72
N LEU A 78 -3.20 18.35 -19.09
CA LEU A 78 -1.74 18.33 -19.00
C LEU A 78 -1.25 19.21 -17.84
N HIS A 79 -1.73 18.89 -16.65
CA HIS A 79 -1.26 19.41 -15.37
C HIS A 79 -1.28 18.30 -14.31
N PRO A 80 -0.43 18.39 -13.29
CA PRO A 80 -0.39 17.37 -12.25
C PRO A 80 -1.64 17.40 -11.38
N LEU A 81 -1.91 16.21 -10.85
CA LEU A 81 -2.90 15.90 -9.86
C LEU A 81 -2.21 15.75 -8.50
N ILE A 82 -2.87 16.20 -7.44
CA ILE A 82 -2.29 16.17 -6.09
C ILE A 82 -3.31 15.57 -5.14
N ILE A 83 -2.91 14.52 -4.44
CA ILE A 83 -3.68 13.99 -3.31
C ILE A 83 -2.93 14.19 -2.01
N THR A 84 -3.70 14.14 -0.92
CA THR A 84 -3.17 14.15 0.44
C THR A 84 -3.89 13.10 1.28
N ASN A 85 -3.15 12.41 2.13
CA ASN A 85 -3.66 11.36 3.01
C ASN A 85 -3.10 11.57 4.43
N MET A 86 -3.75 10.95 5.41
CA MET A 86 -3.28 10.93 6.79
C MET A 86 -3.33 9.50 7.35
N TYR A 87 -2.33 9.16 8.14
CA TYR A 87 -2.14 7.83 8.71
C TYR A 87 -1.91 7.92 10.22
N ARG A 88 -2.34 6.86 10.91
CA ARG A 88 -2.01 6.58 12.30
C ARG A 88 -1.06 5.39 12.33
N ILE A 89 0.02 5.49 13.09
CA ILE A 89 0.89 4.36 13.45
C ILE A 89 0.66 4.09 14.94
N ASP A 90 0.08 2.94 15.26
CA ASP A 90 -0.18 2.53 16.64
C ASP A 90 -0.22 1.00 16.76
N ASN A 91 0.18 0.47 17.92
CA ASN A 91 0.18 -0.97 18.23
C ASN A 91 0.77 -1.87 17.13
N GLY A 92 1.86 -1.43 16.49
CA GLY A 92 2.56 -2.22 15.46
C GLY A 92 1.95 -2.12 14.06
N ALA A 93 0.90 -1.34 13.83
CA ALA A 93 0.27 -1.17 12.52
C ALA A 93 0.36 0.27 12.02
N ILE A 94 0.36 0.44 10.69
CA ILE A 94 0.03 1.71 10.03
C ILE A 94 -1.36 1.61 9.41
N GLU A 95 -2.23 2.56 9.72
CA GLU A 95 -3.61 2.58 9.25
C GLU A 95 -3.93 3.93 8.60
N GLN A 96 -4.54 3.92 7.42
CA GLN A 96 -5.02 5.15 6.79
C GLN A 96 -6.27 5.66 7.51
N ILE A 97 -6.20 6.87 8.05
CA ILE A 97 -7.29 7.50 8.81
C ILE A 97 -7.90 8.69 8.08
N GLY A 98 -7.30 9.09 6.95
CA GLY A 98 -7.82 10.16 6.14
C GLY A 98 -7.44 10.07 4.68
N LEU A 99 -8.38 10.49 3.85
CA LEU A 99 -8.26 10.57 2.41
C LEU A 99 -8.85 11.90 1.93
N SER A 100 -8.24 12.52 0.92
CA SER A 100 -8.78 13.70 0.22
C SER A 100 -9.16 13.38 -1.22
N TRP A 101 -10.01 14.22 -1.82
CA TRP A 101 -10.14 14.26 -3.28
C TRP A 101 -8.91 14.91 -3.93
N VAL A 102 -8.91 14.96 -5.25
CA VAL A 102 -7.73 15.29 -6.05
C VAL A 102 -7.68 16.77 -6.41
N LYS A 103 -6.63 17.45 -5.99
CA LYS A 103 -6.33 18.82 -6.39
C LYS A 103 -5.75 18.83 -7.79
N HIS A 104 -6.40 19.57 -8.70
CA HIS A 104 -5.84 19.85 -10.02
C HIS A 104 -4.87 21.04 -9.95
N GLY A 105 -3.66 20.84 -10.46
CA GLY A 105 -2.71 21.91 -10.73
C GLY A 105 -3.28 22.95 -11.70
N PHE A 106 -2.82 24.18 -11.59
CA PHE A 106 -3.30 25.27 -12.45
C PHE A 106 -2.22 26.29 -12.79
N CYS A 107 -1.09 26.25 -12.10
CA CYS A 107 -0.07 27.27 -12.21
C CYS A 107 1.23 26.79 -11.58
N ALA A 108 2.34 26.82 -12.31
CA ALA A 108 3.66 26.54 -11.76
C ALA A 108 4.41 27.83 -11.44
N LEU A 109 4.64 28.12 -10.17
CA LEU A 109 5.67 29.06 -9.77
C LEU A 109 7.07 28.46 -10.00
N GLN A 110 8.09 29.31 -10.09
CA GLN A 110 9.47 28.91 -10.43
C GLN A 110 10.41 29.21 -9.23
N GLN A 111 10.16 28.59 -8.09
CA GLN A 111 10.96 28.79 -6.87
C GLN A 111 12.15 27.81 -6.80
N THR A 112 12.96 27.90 -5.74
CA THR A 112 14.26 27.22 -5.63
C THR A 112 14.33 26.23 -4.46
N LEU A 113 13.20 25.63 -4.04
CA LEU A 113 13.21 24.65 -2.94
C LEU A 113 14.00 23.38 -3.32
N CYS A 114 13.93 22.97 -4.59
CA CYS A 114 14.51 21.71 -5.05
C CYS A 114 16.02 21.83 -5.27
N SER A 115 16.41 22.75 -6.14
CA SER A 115 17.79 23.03 -6.53
C SER A 115 17.90 24.39 -7.23
N SER A 116 18.94 24.59 -8.04
CA SER A 116 18.99 25.71 -8.98
C SER A 116 17.83 25.62 -9.98
N CYS A 117 17.02 26.66 -10.07
CA CYS A 117 15.83 26.69 -10.92
C CYS A 117 16.15 27.26 -12.31
N ASP A 118 16.04 26.41 -13.33
CA ASP A 118 16.05 26.78 -14.75
C ASP A 118 14.65 27.26 -15.14
N SER A 119 14.31 28.45 -14.65
CA SER A 119 13.00 29.04 -14.82
C SER A 119 12.60 29.20 -16.29
N VAL A 120 11.40 28.72 -16.63
CA VAL A 120 10.82 28.84 -17.97
C VAL A 120 9.99 30.12 -18.16
N CYS A 121 9.60 30.79 -17.07
CA CYS A 121 8.81 32.02 -17.12
C CYS A 121 8.79 32.78 -15.77
N GLY A 122 8.22 33.98 -15.72
CA GLY A 122 7.99 34.72 -14.47
C GLY A 122 6.55 34.61 -13.99
N GLY A 123 6.35 34.44 -12.68
CA GLY A 123 5.01 34.41 -12.07
C GLY A 123 4.32 33.06 -12.28
N CYS A 124 3.14 33.09 -12.90
CA CYS A 124 2.31 31.90 -13.09
C CYS A 124 2.60 31.23 -14.44
N CYS A 125 3.37 30.13 -14.41
CA CYS A 125 3.79 29.43 -15.62
C CYS A 125 2.89 28.23 -15.94
N SER A 126 2.79 27.90 -17.23
CA SER A 126 2.13 26.69 -17.72
C SER A 126 3.04 25.46 -17.71
N GLN A 127 4.27 25.62 -17.23
CA GLN A 127 5.26 24.56 -17.09
C GLN A 127 6.15 24.82 -15.87
N LEU A 128 6.63 23.77 -15.22
CA LEU A 128 7.61 23.84 -14.14
C LEU A 128 9.02 23.57 -14.71
N GLY A 129 9.91 24.57 -14.65
CA GLY A 129 11.27 24.46 -15.15
C GLY A 129 12.11 23.43 -14.40
N VAL A 130 13.21 22.98 -15.00
CA VAL A 130 14.11 21.98 -14.40
C VAL A 130 14.72 22.54 -13.11
N GLY A 131 14.73 21.75 -12.05
CA GLY A 131 15.22 22.14 -10.74
C GLY A 131 14.35 23.16 -9.99
N CYS A 132 13.26 23.63 -10.60
CA CYS A 132 12.32 24.58 -10.00
C CYS A 132 11.31 23.88 -9.10
N SER A 133 10.75 24.65 -8.16
CA SER A 133 9.66 24.22 -7.27
C SER A 133 8.41 25.06 -7.41
N ASP A 134 7.24 24.43 -7.37
CA ASP A 134 5.93 25.10 -7.31
C ASP A 134 5.20 24.81 -5.98
N PRO A 135 4.99 25.82 -5.11
CA PRO A 135 4.27 25.65 -3.87
C PRO A 135 2.77 26.01 -3.96
N TYR A 136 1.92 25.10 -3.50
CA TYR A 136 0.51 25.34 -3.19
C TYR A 136 0.26 25.36 -1.68
N SER A 137 -0.39 26.41 -1.19
CA SER A 137 -0.82 26.47 0.22
C SER A 137 -1.88 25.42 0.53
N ALA A 138 -2.00 25.05 1.81
CA ALA A 138 -3.09 24.19 2.29
C ALA A 138 -4.47 24.76 1.95
N SER A 139 -4.65 26.09 1.96
CA SER A 139 -5.91 26.72 1.55
C SER A 139 -6.22 26.50 0.06
N LEU A 140 -5.21 26.54 -0.81
CA LEU A 140 -5.39 26.23 -2.22
C LEU A 140 -5.68 24.75 -2.44
N ASN A 141 -4.97 23.85 -1.74
CA ASN A 141 -5.16 22.41 -1.86
C ASN A 141 -6.52 21.95 -1.31
N GLY A 142 -7.07 22.62 -0.29
CA GLY A 142 -8.40 22.33 0.26
C GLY A 142 -9.56 23.07 -0.43
N SER A 143 -9.31 23.74 -1.57
CA SER A 143 -10.35 24.51 -2.28
C SER A 143 -11.28 23.60 -3.07
N GLN A 144 -12.51 23.45 -2.60
CA GLN A 144 -13.51 22.50 -3.12
C GLN A 144 -13.80 22.64 -4.62
N THR A 145 -13.76 23.87 -5.15
CA THR A 145 -14.06 24.12 -6.57
C THR A 145 -13.03 23.50 -7.52
N GLY A 146 -11.80 23.27 -7.04
CA GLY A 146 -10.69 22.69 -7.80
C GLY A 146 -10.33 21.26 -7.38
N LEU A 147 -11.15 20.63 -6.54
CA LEU A 147 -11.00 19.24 -6.13
C LEU A 147 -11.88 18.34 -7.02
N GLY A 148 -11.26 17.38 -7.71
CA GLY A 148 -11.90 16.39 -8.57
C GLY A 148 -11.91 14.99 -7.95
N PRO A 149 -12.78 14.10 -8.41
CA PRO A 149 -12.88 12.75 -7.87
C PRO A 149 -11.69 11.87 -8.27
N ARG A 150 -11.33 10.90 -7.43
CA ARG A 150 -10.28 9.91 -7.67
C ARG A 150 -10.68 8.89 -8.72
N PHE A 151 -11.95 8.50 -8.81
CA PHE A 151 -12.40 7.43 -9.71
C PHE A 151 -12.20 7.72 -11.21
N GLU A 152 -12.01 8.98 -11.59
CA GLU A 152 -11.82 9.40 -12.99
C GLU A 152 -10.36 9.31 -13.46
N ILE A 153 -9.43 8.96 -12.57
CA ILE A 153 -7.99 9.09 -12.80
C ILE A 153 -7.36 7.70 -12.94
N ASN A 154 -6.58 7.53 -14.01
CA ASN A 154 -5.66 6.42 -14.14
C ASN A 154 -4.29 6.85 -13.60
N ALA A 155 -3.98 6.48 -12.36
CA ALA A 155 -2.77 6.91 -11.68
C ALA A 155 -1.46 6.35 -12.30
N ALA A 156 -1.51 5.20 -12.98
CA ALA A 156 -0.35 4.60 -13.63
C ALA A 156 0.08 5.36 -14.90
N THR A 157 -0.82 6.14 -15.48
CA THR A 157 -0.55 6.91 -16.72
C THR A 157 -0.64 8.42 -16.50
N GLY A 158 -1.23 8.85 -15.39
CA GLY A 158 -1.60 10.24 -15.15
C GLY A 158 -2.71 10.77 -16.07
N GLU A 159 -3.42 9.90 -16.80
CA GLU A 159 -4.55 10.30 -17.64
C GLU A 159 -5.83 10.52 -16.83
N TYR A 160 -6.57 11.57 -17.18
CA TYR A 160 -7.86 11.92 -16.60
C TYR A 160 -8.70 12.77 -17.57
N PRO A 161 -10.04 12.80 -17.42
CA PRO A 161 -10.90 13.66 -18.22
C PRO A 161 -10.78 15.13 -17.80
N TRP A 162 -10.83 16.03 -18.79
CA TRP A 162 -10.94 17.46 -18.54
C TRP A 162 -12.08 18.10 -19.37
N PRO A 163 -12.98 18.90 -18.75
CA PRO A 163 -13.08 19.12 -17.31
C PRO A 163 -13.54 17.85 -16.57
N PHE A 164 -13.13 17.71 -15.30
CA PHE A 164 -13.60 16.64 -14.42
C PHE A 164 -15.09 16.87 -14.04
N SER A 165 -15.81 15.80 -13.71
CA SER A 165 -17.30 15.81 -13.65
C SER A 165 -17.90 16.76 -12.61
N THR A 166 -17.18 17.05 -11.53
CA THR A 166 -17.67 17.86 -10.40
C THR A 166 -16.96 19.22 -10.29
N ALA A 167 -16.37 19.70 -11.39
CA ALA A 167 -15.67 20.98 -11.43
C ALA A 167 -16.54 22.14 -10.95
N GLY A 168 -15.98 22.97 -10.07
CA GLY A 168 -16.68 24.12 -9.49
C GLY A 168 -17.73 23.80 -8.43
N GLN A 169 -18.03 22.53 -8.16
CA GLN A 169 -19.00 22.16 -7.13
C GLN A 169 -18.43 22.30 -5.71
N THR A 170 -19.26 22.77 -4.79
CA THR A 170 -18.96 22.96 -3.37
C THR A 170 -20.07 22.37 -2.50
N GLY A 171 -19.79 22.11 -1.22
CA GLY A 171 -20.73 21.47 -0.30
C GLY A 171 -20.51 21.89 1.15
N THR A 172 -20.74 20.96 2.09
CA THR A 172 -20.43 21.17 3.51
C THR A 172 -18.93 21.44 3.71
N THR A 173 -18.50 21.81 4.92
CA THR A 173 -17.08 22.04 5.18
C THR A 173 -16.20 20.80 4.95
N LEU A 174 -16.78 19.60 5.00
CA LEU A 174 -16.07 18.34 4.75
C LEU A 174 -15.85 18.07 3.26
N TYR A 175 -16.77 18.54 2.42
CA TYR A 175 -16.88 18.12 1.03
C TYR A 175 -15.53 18.21 0.30
N LYS A 176 -15.12 17.08 -0.30
CA LYS A 176 -13.89 16.85 -1.08
C LYS A 176 -12.55 17.00 -0.33
N ARG A 177 -12.52 17.56 0.87
CA ARG A 177 -11.26 17.80 1.63
C ARG A 177 -10.74 16.51 2.26
N LEU A 178 -9.56 16.57 2.87
CA LEU A 178 -9.02 15.48 3.68
C LEU A 178 -9.94 15.28 4.90
N GLN A 179 -10.70 14.20 4.93
CA GLN A 179 -11.62 13.90 6.03
C GLN A 179 -10.95 12.92 7.00
N VAL A 180 -10.96 13.24 8.28
CA VAL A 180 -10.39 12.41 9.36
C VAL A 180 -11.42 12.29 10.48
N ASN A 181 -11.63 11.07 10.97
CA ASN A 181 -12.47 10.84 12.14
C ASN A 181 -11.76 11.35 13.40
N GLN A 182 -12.46 12.13 14.23
CA GLN A 182 -11.87 12.71 15.43
C GLN A 182 -11.44 11.66 16.45
N ASP A 183 -12.11 10.50 16.50
CA ASP A 183 -11.72 9.41 17.39
C ASP A 183 -10.38 8.79 16.98
N ASP A 184 -10.03 8.81 15.68
CA ASP A 184 -8.76 8.25 15.20
C ASP A 184 -7.55 9.08 15.60
N ILE A 185 -7.74 10.39 15.83
CA ILE A 185 -6.65 11.28 16.24
C ILE A 185 -6.61 11.50 17.76
N ASN A 186 -7.59 11.00 18.52
CA ASN A 186 -7.83 11.35 19.94
C ASN A 186 -6.71 10.95 20.88
N PRO A 187 -5.92 11.87 21.49
CA PRO A 187 -4.88 11.50 22.43
C PRO A 187 -5.42 10.74 23.64
N LEU A 188 -6.70 10.89 23.98
CA LEU A 188 -7.31 10.12 25.06
C LEU A 188 -7.65 8.69 24.63
N LEU A 189 -7.95 8.46 23.35
CA LEU A 189 -8.26 7.14 22.80
C LEU A 189 -7.01 6.45 22.22
N ASN A 190 -6.00 7.22 21.81
CA ASN A 190 -4.79 6.80 21.10
C ASN A 190 -3.54 7.44 21.74
N PRO A 191 -3.26 7.20 23.04
CA PRO A 191 -2.23 7.93 23.79
C PRO A 191 -0.79 7.70 23.29
N ASN A 192 -0.55 6.62 22.54
CA ASN A 192 0.77 6.26 22.02
C ASN A 192 0.87 6.38 20.48
N ALA A 193 -0.20 6.82 19.82
CA ALA A 193 -0.24 6.88 18.39
C ALA A 193 0.67 7.98 17.83
N LEU A 194 1.34 7.67 16.74
CA LEU A 194 2.06 8.61 15.89
C LEU A 194 1.23 8.87 14.63
N TYR A 195 1.37 10.06 14.05
CA TYR A 195 0.60 10.45 12.88
C TYR A 195 1.52 10.89 11.75
N VAL A 196 1.10 10.59 10.52
CA VAL A 196 1.87 10.89 9.31
C VAL A 196 0.95 11.52 8.29
N GLY A 197 1.39 12.63 7.69
CA GLY A 197 0.77 13.21 6.51
C GLY A 197 1.53 12.77 5.26
N GLU A 198 0.81 12.51 4.17
CA GLU A 198 1.36 12.15 2.87
C GLU A 198 0.81 13.08 1.80
N ALA A 199 1.63 13.36 0.78
CA ALA A 199 1.16 13.93 -0.47
C ALA A 199 1.78 13.22 -1.66
N GLN A 200 1.00 13.05 -2.73
CA GLN A 200 1.43 12.47 -3.99
C GLN A 200 1.12 13.43 -5.13
N TYR A 201 2.05 13.53 -6.07
CA TYR A 201 1.83 14.14 -7.38
C TYR A 201 1.64 13.04 -8.42
N VAL A 202 0.68 13.19 -9.33
CA VAL A 202 0.52 12.30 -10.50
C VAL A 202 0.50 13.19 -11.74
N ALA A 203 1.38 12.93 -12.71
CA ALA A 203 1.45 13.69 -13.95
C ALA A 203 1.66 12.77 -15.15
N PHE A 204 1.04 13.12 -16.28
CA PHE A 204 1.12 12.33 -17.50
C PHE A 204 2.53 12.24 -18.08
N ASP A 205 3.25 13.36 -18.15
CA ASP A 205 4.59 13.43 -18.72
C ASP A 205 5.67 12.85 -17.81
N ASP A 206 5.39 12.75 -16.51
CA ASP A 206 6.17 12.01 -15.50
C ASP A 206 6.01 10.49 -15.69
N ALA A 207 4.77 10.00 -15.74
CA ALA A 207 4.46 8.59 -15.98
C ALA A 207 4.93 8.13 -17.38
N ALA A 208 4.72 8.94 -18.42
CA ALA A 208 5.19 8.64 -19.77
C ALA A 208 6.74 8.57 -19.86
N ALA A 209 7.45 9.23 -18.94
CA ALA A 209 8.90 9.15 -18.83
C ALA A 209 9.39 7.97 -17.97
N GLY A 210 8.48 7.27 -17.27
CA GLY A 210 8.77 6.17 -16.36
C GLY A 210 9.37 6.59 -15.03
N ASN A 211 9.07 7.82 -14.58
CA ASN A 211 9.61 8.40 -13.33
C ASN A 211 8.58 8.44 -12.19
N ASP A 212 7.37 7.93 -12.40
CA ASP A 212 6.20 8.07 -11.52
C ASP A 212 6.25 7.27 -10.20
N ASN A 213 7.40 6.69 -9.86
CA ASN A 213 7.62 5.90 -8.65
C ASN A 213 8.43 6.62 -7.56
N ASN A 214 8.66 7.93 -7.69
CA ASN A 214 9.30 8.80 -6.68
C ASN A 214 8.40 10.00 -6.28
N ASN A 215 7.14 10.03 -6.72
CA ASN A 215 6.28 11.21 -6.65
C ASN A 215 5.45 11.38 -5.36
N VAL A 216 5.69 10.53 -4.35
CA VAL A 216 5.05 10.57 -3.03
C VAL A 216 6.05 11.00 -1.97
N SER A 217 5.60 11.74 -0.96
CA SER A 217 6.44 12.07 0.20
C SER A 217 5.60 12.17 1.46
N HIS A 218 6.25 11.97 2.61
CA HIS A 218 5.58 11.97 3.90
C HIS A 218 6.21 12.94 4.91
N ARG A 219 5.48 13.23 5.99
CA ARG A 219 5.96 14.02 7.11
C ARG A 219 5.21 13.66 8.39
N MET A 220 5.94 13.54 9.49
CA MET A 220 5.32 13.31 10.79
C MET A 220 4.44 14.49 11.21
N ILE A 221 3.37 14.17 11.94
CA ILE A 221 2.40 15.12 12.47
C ILE A 221 2.26 14.89 13.96
N THR A 222 2.24 15.98 14.72
CA THR A 222 1.83 15.99 16.13
C THR A 222 0.43 16.54 16.27
N VAL A 223 -0.26 16.00 17.26
CA VAL A 223 -1.63 16.34 17.61
C VAL A 223 -1.62 17.37 18.73
N GLY A 224 -2.14 18.56 18.44
CA GLY A 224 -2.21 19.69 19.35
C GLY A 224 -3.51 19.77 20.14
N ALA A 225 -3.83 20.97 20.62
CA ALA A 225 -5.05 21.22 21.38
C ALA A 225 -6.31 20.99 20.53
N GLU A 226 -7.39 20.59 21.19
CA GLU A 226 -8.72 20.57 20.61
C GLU A 226 -9.18 21.98 20.24
N ASN A 227 -9.77 22.11 19.04
CA ASN A 227 -10.45 23.32 18.61
C ASN A 227 -11.90 23.29 19.11
N SER A 228 -12.11 23.76 20.34
CA SER A 228 -13.42 23.77 21.00
C SER A 228 -14.49 24.61 20.30
N PHE A 229 -14.14 25.43 19.30
CA PHE A 229 -15.09 26.25 18.55
C PHE A 229 -15.52 25.63 17.21
N ALA A 230 -14.63 24.88 16.57
CA ALA A 230 -14.88 24.29 15.24
C ALA A 230 -14.86 22.76 15.22
N GLY A 231 -14.74 22.13 16.40
CA GLY A 231 -14.56 20.68 16.56
C GLY A 231 -13.22 20.19 16.00
N GLY A 232 -12.79 18.98 16.34
CA GLY A 232 -11.52 18.45 15.87
C GLY A 232 -10.33 19.21 16.41
N TRP A 233 -9.12 18.81 16.05
CA TRP A 233 -7.93 19.27 16.74
C TRP A 233 -6.89 19.88 15.81
N TYR A 234 -6.05 20.74 16.36
CA TYR A 234 -4.96 21.36 15.60
C TYR A 234 -3.85 20.35 15.36
N LEU A 235 -3.37 20.28 14.12
CA LEU A 235 -2.26 19.41 13.73
C LEU A 235 -1.03 20.28 13.49
N ASN A 236 0.13 19.78 13.91
CA ASN A 236 1.41 20.44 13.66
C ASN A 236 2.37 19.49 12.95
N TYR A 237 3.24 20.01 12.09
CA TYR A 237 4.31 19.20 11.53
C TYR A 237 5.39 18.92 12.56
N ASP A 238 5.91 17.70 12.52
CA ASP A 238 7.10 17.28 13.26
C ASP A 238 8.19 16.83 12.29
N GLY A 239 9.42 17.25 12.54
CA GLY A 239 10.56 17.00 11.64
C GLY A 239 10.40 17.61 10.23
N PRO A 240 11.31 17.29 9.29
CA PRO A 240 11.23 17.70 7.88
C PRO A 240 10.30 16.78 7.07
N THR A 241 9.99 17.17 5.82
CA THR A 241 9.43 16.23 4.83
C THR A 241 10.50 15.22 4.43
N ILE A 242 10.15 13.93 4.44
CA ILE A 242 10.94 12.87 3.85
C ILE A 242 10.47 12.72 2.39
N ARG A 243 11.36 13.09 1.46
CA ARG A 243 11.04 13.15 0.02
C ARG A 243 11.09 11.75 -0.59
N GLU A 244 10.27 11.53 -1.61
CA GLU A 244 10.25 10.33 -2.46
C GLU A 244 9.90 9.03 -1.72
N GLU A 245 9.46 9.12 -0.46
CA GLU A 245 9.05 7.99 0.37
C GLU A 245 7.58 8.14 0.81
N PRO A 246 6.69 7.22 0.41
CA PRO A 246 5.33 7.14 0.94
C PRO A 246 5.26 6.96 2.46
N ALA A 247 4.13 7.29 3.07
CA ALA A 247 3.96 7.22 4.53
C ALA A 247 4.09 5.80 5.10
N ILE A 248 3.93 4.75 4.28
CA ILE A 248 4.18 3.36 4.71
C ILE A 248 5.64 3.14 5.16
N PHE A 249 6.59 3.96 4.69
CA PHE A 249 7.99 3.90 5.14
C PHE A 249 8.16 4.37 6.60
N ALA A 250 7.36 5.33 7.04
CA ALA A 250 7.36 5.75 8.45
C ALA A 250 6.95 4.61 9.39
N TRP A 251 6.19 3.61 8.90
CA TRP A 251 5.89 2.41 9.68
C TRP A 251 7.16 1.63 10.05
N GLN A 252 8.06 1.44 9.08
CA GLN A 252 9.34 0.77 9.28
C GLN A 252 10.30 1.59 10.15
N ASP A 253 10.28 2.91 10.04
CA ASP A 253 11.08 3.78 10.92
C ASP A 253 10.65 3.66 12.40
N VAL A 254 9.34 3.58 12.65
CA VAL A 254 8.78 3.43 14.00
C VAL A 254 8.95 2.00 14.52
N TYR A 255 8.75 0.99 13.66
CA TYR A 255 8.91 -0.43 13.97
C TYR A 255 9.94 -1.06 13.03
N PRO A 256 11.23 -1.09 13.41
CA PRO A 256 12.31 -1.57 12.53
C PRO A 256 12.20 -3.04 12.07
N GLY A 257 11.30 -3.83 12.66
CA GLY A 257 11.01 -5.20 12.23
C GLY A 257 10.04 -5.30 11.03
N VAL A 258 9.41 -4.19 10.62
CA VAL A 258 8.55 -4.15 9.43
C VAL A 258 9.39 -4.42 8.19
N GLN A 259 8.91 -5.32 7.34
CA GLN A 259 9.46 -5.58 6.02
C GLN A 259 8.60 -4.91 4.95
N LEU A 260 9.22 -4.09 4.09
CA LEU A 260 8.55 -3.43 2.97
C LEU A 260 9.05 -4.01 1.64
N THR A 261 8.12 -4.44 0.79
CA THR A 261 8.41 -5.00 -0.53
C THR A 261 7.65 -4.21 -1.60
N ALA A 262 8.39 -3.72 -2.60
CA ALA A 262 7.78 -3.13 -3.79
C ALA A 262 7.24 -4.23 -4.71
N VAL A 263 6.06 -3.99 -5.28
CA VAL A 263 5.42 -4.88 -6.26
C VAL A 263 5.11 -4.07 -7.50
N ASP A 264 5.95 -4.22 -8.52
CA ASP A 264 5.78 -3.57 -9.82
C ASP A 264 4.88 -4.43 -10.72
N VAL A 265 3.68 -3.93 -11.02
CA VAL A 265 2.74 -4.59 -11.93
C VAL A 265 3.20 -4.35 -13.37
N PRO A 266 3.40 -5.40 -14.18
CA PRO A 266 3.80 -5.23 -15.57
C PRO A 266 2.84 -4.32 -16.34
N ASN A 267 3.40 -3.35 -17.08
CA ASN A 267 2.67 -2.41 -17.92
C ASN A 267 1.63 -1.54 -17.17
N ASP A 268 1.77 -1.37 -15.85
CA ASP A 268 0.88 -0.58 -15.00
C ASP A 268 1.72 0.10 -13.88
N GLY A 269 1.23 0.16 -12.64
CA GLY A 269 1.89 0.84 -11.53
C GLY A 269 2.44 -0.10 -10.45
N ARG A 270 2.64 0.45 -9.26
CA ARG A 270 3.31 -0.15 -8.10
C ARG A 270 2.40 -0.22 -6.88
N PHE A 271 2.58 -1.31 -6.12
CA PHE A 271 2.19 -1.40 -4.72
C PHE A 271 3.42 -1.43 -3.81
N TRP A 272 3.23 -1.05 -2.55
CA TRP A 272 4.10 -1.42 -1.45
C TRP A 272 3.34 -2.35 -0.52
N VAL A 273 3.94 -3.50 -0.20
CA VAL A 273 3.42 -4.40 0.83
C VAL A 273 4.32 -4.37 2.04
N GLY A 274 3.75 -3.98 3.17
CA GLY A 274 4.38 -4.07 4.46
C GLY A 274 3.89 -5.28 5.24
N ALA A 275 4.79 -5.89 6.01
CA ALA A 275 4.49 -7.01 6.88
C ALA A 275 5.27 -6.89 8.19
N TYR A 276 4.60 -7.17 9.31
CA TYR A 276 5.19 -7.13 10.64
C TYR A 276 4.62 -8.25 11.49
N ALA A 277 5.50 -8.98 12.19
CA ALA A 277 5.11 -10.06 13.08
C ALA A 277 5.61 -9.79 14.50
N THR A 278 4.72 -9.92 15.48
CA THR A 278 5.04 -9.71 16.90
C THR A 278 4.63 -10.90 17.75
N ASP A 279 5.50 -11.28 18.66
CA ASP A 279 5.26 -12.36 19.63
C ASP A 279 4.22 -11.91 20.66
N ASN A 280 3.13 -12.68 20.82
CA ASN A 280 2.10 -12.41 21.84
C ASN A 280 2.53 -12.86 23.25
N GLY A 281 3.63 -13.60 23.36
CA GLY A 281 4.18 -14.10 24.62
C GLY A 281 3.46 -15.35 25.16
N ASP A 282 2.56 -15.93 24.38
CA ASP A 282 1.76 -17.11 24.72
C ASP A 282 1.93 -18.28 23.73
N GLY A 283 2.93 -18.19 22.83
CA GLY A 283 3.18 -19.17 21.78
C GLY A 283 2.46 -18.87 20.46
N THR A 284 1.64 -17.83 20.42
CA THR A 284 1.09 -17.28 19.17
C THR A 284 1.83 -16.01 18.76
N TRP A 285 1.72 -15.68 17.48
CA TRP A 285 2.26 -14.48 16.88
C TRP A 285 1.15 -13.70 16.20
N HIS A 286 1.16 -12.38 16.37
CA HIS A 286 0.34 -11.46 15.61
C HIS A 286 1.03 -11.10 14.30
N TYR A 287 0.32 -11.25 13.19
CA TYR A 287 0.78 -10.85 11.86
C TYR A 287 -0.08 -9.69 11.35
N GLU A 288 0.57 -8.57 11.06
CA GLU A 288 -0.03 -7.36 10.47
C GLU A 288 0.56 -7.15 9.07
N TYR A 289 -0.32 -7.01 8.08
CA TYR A 289 0.05 -6.66 6.70
C TYR A 289 -0.66 -5.39 6.28
N ALA A 290 0.03 -4.56 5.49
CA ALA A 290 -0.53 -3.36 4.89
C ALA A 290 -0.19 -3.31 3.40
N ILE A 291 -1.18 -3.15 2.53
CA ILE A 291 -0.97 -2.97 1.09
C ILE A 291 -1.29 -1.53 0.73
N TYR A 292 -0.25 -0.78 0.36
CA TYR A 292 -0.38 0.55 -0.23
C TYR A 292 -0.38 0.44 -1.75
N ASN A 293 -1.45 0.85 -2.41
CA ASN A 293 -1.43 1.05 -3.85
C ASN A 293 -0.94 2.47 -4.15
N MET A 294 0.27 2.61 -4.69
CA MET A 294 0.84 3.92 -5.00
C MET A 294 0.20 4.51 -6.27
N ASN A 295 0.15 3.73 -7.34
CA ASN A 295 -0.30 4.19 -8.67
C ASN A 295 -0.82 3.07 -9.58
N SER A 296 -0.90 1.81 -9.14
CA SER A 296 -1.44 0.73 -9.99
C SER A 296 -2.93 0.96 -10.29
N ASN A 297 -3.25 1.17 -11.57
CA ASN A 297 -4.63 1.30 -12.03
C ASN A 297 -5.33 -0.06 -12.14
N ARG A 298 -4.57 -1.16 -12.13
CA ARG A 298 -5.13 -2.50 -11.94
C ARG A 298 -5.75 -2.70 -10.56
N ASN A 299 -5.29 -2.01 -9.52
CA ASN A 299 -5.81 -2.15 -8.15
C ASN A 299 -5.72 -3.60 -7.62
N ALA A 300 -6.05 -3.83 -6.34
CA ALA A 300 -6.10 -5.18 -5.76
C ALA A 300 -7.51 -5.53 -5.25
N GLY A 301 -7.99 -6.74 -5.55
CA GLY A 301 -9.34 -7.22 -5.21
C GLY A 301 -9.37 -8.37 -4.19
N TRP A 302 -8.21 -8.97 -3.93
CA TRP A 302 -8.02 -9.95 -2.86
C TRP A 302 -6.55 -10.02 -2.42
N PHE A 303 -6.32 -10.51 -1.21
CA PHE A 303 -5.00 -10.79 -0.64
C PHE A 303 -5.02 -12.12 0.09
N ALA A 304 -4.00 -12.95 -0.11
CA ALA A 304 -3.87 -14.25 0.55
C ALA A 304 -2.48 -14.46 1.15
N VAL A 305 -2.42 -15.08 2.32
CA VAL A 305 -1.19 -15.40 3.05
C VAL A 305 -1.23 -16.87 3.47
N ASP A 306 -0.12 -17.57 3.29
CA ASP A 306 0.06 -18.93 3.79
C ASP A 306 0.00 -18.94 5.32
N ALA A 307 -1.02 -19.60 5.89
CA ALA A 307 -1.21 -19.71 7.34
C ALA A 307 -2.29 -20.75 7.68
N ASP A 308 -2.08 -21.47 8.78
CA ASP A 308 -3.03 -22.44 9.35
C ASP A 308 -3.38 -22.09 10.79
N SER A 309 -4.51 -22.61 11.27
CA SER A 309 -4.96 -22.46 12.66
C SER A 309 -5.04 -21.01 13.15
N VAL A 310 -5.48 -20.10 12.28
CA VAL A 310 -5.51 -18.67 12.58
C VAL A 310 -6.69 -18.27 13.47
N SER A 311 -6.53 -17.18 14.20
CA SER A 311 -7.55 -16.53 15.01
C SER A 311 -7.43 -15.00 14.89
N ASN A 312 -8.33 -14.25 15.53
CA ASN A 312 -8.31 -12.77 15.53
C ASN A 312 -8.16 -12.15 14.12
N VAL A 313 -8.78 -12.80 13.13
CA VAL A 313 -8.73 -12.36 11.73
C VAL A 313 -9.46 -11.03 11.58
N GLY A 314 -8.74 -10.03 11.11
CA GLY A 314 -9.22 -8.66 10.96
C GLY A 314 -8.90 -8.08 9.58
N PHE A 315 -9.65 -7.05 9.24
CA PHE A 315 -9.50 -6.25 8.03
C PHE A 315 -9.78 -4.80 8.39
N ARG A 316 -9.09 -3.87 7.76
CA ARG A 316 -9.39 -2.44 7.85
C ARG A 316 -9.04 -1.75 6.55
N ASP A 317 -9.92 -0.89 6.07
CA ASP A 317 -9.72 -0.05 4.91
C ASP A 317 -10.01 1.44 5.24
N ILE A 318 -10.34 2.22 4.22
CA ILE A 318 -10.73 3.62 4.32
C ILE A 318 -11.97 3.86 3.46
N ASP A 319 -12.97 4.54 4.05
CA ASP A 319 -14.19 4.89 3.34
C ASP A 319 -13.98 6.03 2.35
N TYR A 320 -14.51 5.86 1.15
CA TYR A 320 -14.61 6.93 0.18
C TYR A 320 -15.78 7.86 0.50
N HIS A 321 -15.62 9.14 0.19
CA HIS A 321 -16.58 10.16 0.60
C HIS A 321 -16.93 11.12 -0.53
N SER A 322 -17.88 12.03 -0.25
CA SER A 322 -18.26 13.13 -1.15
C SER A 322 -18.81 12.68 -2.51
N GLY A 323 -19.30 11.45 -2.62
CA GLY A 323 -19.93 10.91 -3.81
C GLY A 323 -19.00 10.14 -4.75
N GLU A 324 -17.82 9.71 -4.27
CA GLU A 324 -17.06 8.63 -4.90
C GLU A 324 -17.97 7.39 -5.06
N PRO A 325 -17.93 6.71 -6.22
CA PRO A 325 -18.88 5.64 -6.54
C PRO A 325 -18.47 4.26 -6.00
N PHE A 326 -17.30 4.16 -5.35
CA PHE A 326 -16.78 2.87 -4.89
C PHE A 326 -17.59 2.34 -3.71
N ASP A 327 -17.79 1.02 -3.71
CA ASP A 327 -18.39 0.33 -2.58
C ASP A 327 -17.47 0.45 -1.36
N THR A 328 -18.07 0.67 -0.19
CA THR A 328 -17.39 0.76 1.12
C THR A 328 -17.65 -0.48 1.97
N THR A 329 -18.01 -1.60 1.35
CA THR A 329 -18.24 -2.85 2.10
C THR A 329 -16.91 -3.52 2.36
N ASP A 330 -16.62 -3.77 3.64
CA ASP A 330 -15.41 -4.45 4.09
C ASP A 330 -15.21 -5.81 3.40
N TRP A 331 -13.95 -6.17 3.20
CA TRP A 331 -13.60 -7.46 2.66
C TRP A 331 -13.89 -8.57 3.66
N THR A 332 -14.36 -9.70 3.16
CA THR A 332 -14.57 -10.89 3.99
C THR A 332 -13.31 -11.75 3.99
N ALA A 333 -12.92 -12.23 5.17
CA ALA A 333 -11.87 -13.21 5.31
C ALA A 333 -12.40 -14.64 5.20
N SER A 334 -11.60 -15.52 4.63
CA SER A 334 -11.83 -16.96 4.55
C SER A 334 -10.55 -17.70 4.93
N THR A 335 -10.69 -18.81 5.64
CA THR A 335 -9.56 -19.65 6.09
C THR A 335 -9.75 -21.06 5.56
N GLY A 336 -8.67 -21.66 5.06
CA GLY A 336 -8.69 -23.04 4.57
C GLY A 336 -7.64 -23.31 3.50
N GLY A 337 -7.28 -24.58 3.33
CA GLY A 337 -6.31 -24.99 2.31
C GLY A 337 -4.89 -24.44 2.54
N GLY A 338 -4.49 -24.18 3.79
CA GLY A 338 -3.18 -23.64 4.12
C GLY A 338 -3.07 -22.11 4.02
N GLN A 339 -4.19 -21.40 3.83
CA GLN A 339 -4.18 -19.95 3.63
C GLN A 339 -5.29 -19.22 4.39
N VAL A 340 -5.01 -17.94 4.67
CA VAL A 340 -6.02 -16.92 4.98
C VAL A 340 -6.13 -15.99 3.79
N MET A 341 -7.35 -15.76 3.31
CA MET A 341 -7.62 -14.89 2.18
C MET A 341 -8.72 -13.88 2.52
N TRP A 342 -8.47 -12.60 2.22
CA TRP A 342 -9.45 -11.54 2.24
C TRP A 342 -9.82 -11.16 0.80
N SER A 343 -11.11 -10.95 0.54
CA SER A 343 -11.59 -10.58 -0.79
C SER A 343 -12.80 -9.65 -0.74
N ASN A 344 -12.93 -8.82 -1.77
CA ASN A 344 -14.13 -8.03 -2.04
C ASN A 344 -15.32 -8.86 -2.58
N GLY A 345 -15.13 -10.15 -2.82
CA GLY A 345 -16.18 -11.11 -3.16
C GLY A 345 -16.71 -11.04 -4.60
N THR A 346 -16.08 -10.28 -5.50
CA THR A 346 -16.54 -10.13 -6.88
C THR A 346 -15.40 -9.90 -7.87
N ASP A 347 -15.66 -10.12 -9.15
CA ASP A 347 -14.72 -9.79 -10.22
C ASP A 347 -15.01 -8.41 -10.83
N TYR A 348 -14.03 -7.86 -11.55
CA TYR A 348 -14.14 -6.54 -12.16
C TYR A 348 -15.24 -6.45 -13.23
N ASN A 349 -15.48 -7.53 -13.98
CA ASN A 349 -16.48 -7.53 -15.04
C ASN A 349 -17.92 -7.51 -14.47
N THR A 350 -18.09 -8.02 -13.26
CA THR A 350 -19.36 -8.06 -12.54
C THR A 350 -19.61 -6.75 -11.79
N ASN A 351 -18.60 -6.23 -11.08
CA ASN A 351 -18.73 -4.96 -10.36
C ASN A 351 -17.40 -4.19 -10.36
N PRO A 352 -17.14 -3.31 -11.35
CA PRO A 352 -15.90 -2.52 -11.40
C PRO A 352 -15.79 -1.49 -10.28
N LEU A 353 -16.89 -1.21 -9.56
CA LEU A 353 -16.97 -0.28 -8.43
C LEU A 353 -16.75 -0.96 -7.07
N ALA A 354 -16.50 -2.28 -7.05
CA ALA A 354 -16.25 -2.99 -5.81
C ALA A 354 -15.10 -2.37 -5.02
N ASN A 355 -15.17 -2.54 -3.70
CA ASN A 355 -14.13 -2.14 -2.78
C ASN A 355 -12.81 -2.83 -3.17
N ALA A 356 -11.85 -2.07 -3.65
CA ALA A 356 -10.55 -2.58 -4.08
C ALA A 356 -9.47 -1.64 -3.53
N VAL A 357 -8.25 -2.11 -3.35
CA VAL A 357 -7.13 -1.25 -2.94
C VAL A 357 -6.81 -0.30 -4.11
N ARG A 358 -7.40 0.90 -4.11
CA ARG A 358 -7.25 1.89 -5.18
C ARG A 358 -6.02 2.77 -4.94
N TRP A 359 -5.58 3.47 -5.98
CA TRP A 359 -4.41 4.32 -5.90
C TRP A 359 -4.50 5.36 -4.75
N GLY A 360 -3.38 5.53 -4.06
CA GLY A 360 -3.25 6.37 -2.88
C GLY A 360 -4.02 5.85 -1.66
N THR A 361 -4.31 4.55 -1.54
CA THR A 361 -4.93 3.94 -0.34
C THR A 361 -4.11 2.82 0.29
N ILE A 362 -4.21 2.66 1.62
CA ILE A 362 -3.67 1.52 2.40
C ILE A 362 -4.80 0.69 2.99
N TYR A 363 -4.78 -0.62 2.75
CA TYR A 363 -5.67 -1.59 3.38
C TYR A 363 -4.84 -2.53 4.27
N ASN A 364 -5.38 -2.88 5.43
CA ASN A 364 -4.73 -3.68 6.46
C ASN A 364 -5.39 -5.05 6.62
N TYR A 365 -4.56 -6.05 6.88
CA TYR A 365 -4.96 -7.45 7.04
C TYR A 365 -4.22 -8.01 8.25
N ARG A 366 -4.94 -8.71 9.13
CA ARG A 366 -4.34 -9.18 10.38
C ARG A 366 -4.92 -10.49 10.86
N PHE A 367 -4.11 -11.23 11.58
CA PHE A 367 -4.52 -12.44 12.28
C PHE A 367 -3.45 -12.84 13.30
N ASP A 368 -3.84 -13.70 14.23
CA ASP A 368 -2.92 -14.40 15.12
C ASP A 368 -2.81 -15.86 14.68
N ALA A 369 -1.61 -16.42 14.75
CA ALA A 369 -1.36 -17.81 14.41
C ALA A 369 -0.29 -18.43 15.32
N PRO A 370 -0.30 -19.76 15.52
CA PRO A 370 0.87 -20.46 16.04
C PRO A 370 2.02 -20.38 15.02
N GLY A 371 3.26 -20.41 15.53
CA GLY A 371 4.46 -20.41 14.69
C GLY A 371 5.11 -19.03 14.57
N ALA A 372 6.43 -19.02 14.78
CA ALA A 372 7.25 -17.83 14.62
C ALA A 372 7.33 -17.42 13.14
N PRO A 373 7.62 -16.14 12.84
CA PRO A 373 7.69 -15.68 11.46
C PRO A 373 8.83 -16.33 10.68
N VAL A 374 8.50 -16.94 9.54
CA VAL A 374 9.44 -17.40 8.51
C VAL A 374 9.15 -16.70 7.19
N ASN A 375 10.12 -16.68 6.29
CA ASN A 375 9.86 -16.17 4.93
C ASN A 375 8.99 -17.17 4.17
N GLY A 376 7.78 -16.76 3.82
CA GLY A 376 6.86 -17.53 2.98
C GLY A 376 6.21 -16.65 1.92
N THR A 377 5.12 -17.14 1.33
CA THR A 377 4.48 -16.46 0.21
C THR A 377 3.20 -15.77 0.65
N ALA A 378 3.01 -14.54 0.18
CA ALA A 378 1.70 -13.92 0.09
C ALA A 378 1.40 -13.57 -1.36
N THR A 379 0.12 -13.51 -1.71
CA THR A 379 -0.33 -13.24 -3.08
C THR A 379 -1.36 -12.12 -3.08
N ILE A 380 -1.14 -11.15 -3.96
CA ILE A 380 -2.06 -10.04 -4.23
C ILE A 380 -2.81 -10.35 -5.52
N GLY A 381 -4.13 -10.34 -5.48
CA GLY A 381 -4.98 -10.46 -6.65
C GLY A 381 -5.24 -9.13 -7.33
N LEU A 382 -4.83 -8.98 -8.58
CA LEU A 382 -5.10 -7.77 -9.36
C LEU A 382 -6.57 -7.72 -9.77
N PHE A 383 -7.20 -6.56 -9.62
CA PHE A 383 -8.65 -6.44 -9.78
C PHE A 383 -9.06 -6.09 -11.22
N GLY A 384 -8.61 -4.94 -11.71
CA GLY A 384 -8.84 -4.47 -13.07
C GLY A 384 -8.12 -5.35 -14.11
N PRO A 385 -8.54 -5.30 -15.38
CA PRO A 385 -7.96 -6.13 -16.43
C PRO A 385 -6.52 -5.71 -16.77
N GLY A 386 -5.68 -6.69 -17.14
CA GLY A 386 -4.35 -6.47 -17.72
C GLY A 386 -4.35 -6.57 -19.25
N GLN A 387 -3.20 -6.30 -19.86
CA GLN A 387 -2.98 -6.60 -21.27
C GLN A 387 -2.84 -8.12 -21.49
N ALA A 388 -2.90 -8.55 -22.76
CA ALA A 388 -2.74 -9.96 -23.10
C ALA A 388 -1.35 -10.47 -22.67
N GLY A 389 -1.33 -11.39 -21.70
CA GLY A 389 -0.11 -11.98 -21.15
C GLY A 389 0.35 -11.36 -19.82
N ASP A 390 -0.29 -10.30 -19.36
CA ASP A 390 -0.06 -9.77 -18.01
C ASP A 390 -0.62 -10.73 -16.95
N PRO A 391 0.04 -10.83 -15.77
CA PRO A 391 -0.42 -11.72 -14.70
C PRO A 391 -1.70 -11.17 -14.05
N ASP A 392 -2.57 -12.03 -13.50
CA ASP A 392 -3.75 -11.60 -12.72
C ASP A 392 -3.49 -11.54 -11.21
N SER A 393 -2.29 -11.92 -10.79
CA SER A 393 -1.86 -11.83 -9.40
C SER A 393 -0.35 -11.64 -9.30
N MET A 394 0.10 -11.13 -8.16
CA MET A 394 1.50 -10.90 -7.84
C MET A 394 1.86 -11.66 -6.57
N THR A 395 2.90 -12.49 -6.62
CA THR A 395 3.42 -13.21 -5.46
C THR A 395 4.60 -12.44 -4.84
N ILE A 396 4.63 -12.38 -3.52
CA ILE A 396 5.69 -11.71 -2.75
C ILE A 396 6.17 -12.60 -1.62
N THR A 397 7.42 -12.41 -1.23
CA THR A 397 7.97 -13.02 -0.01
C THR A 397 7.76 -12.09 1.16
N VAL A 398 7.08 -12.57 2.19
CA VAL A 398 6.81 -11.84 3.43
C VAL A 398 6.98 -12.78 4.63
N PRO A 399 7.12 -12.26 5.86
CA PRO A 399 6.93 -13.06 7.06
C PRO A 399 5.55 -13.70 7.03
N VAL A 400 5.48 -15.01 7.22
CA VAL A 400 4.26 -15.79 7.43
C VAL A 400 4.48 -16.68 8.66
N PRO A 401 3.41 -17.22 9.28
CA PRO A 401 3.59 -18.21 10.32
C PRO A 401 4.38 -19.40 9.79
N GLU A 402 5.43 -19.78 10.51
CA GLU A 402 5.98 -21.11 10.37
C GLU A 402 4.81 -22.09 10.47
N ALA A 403 4.60 -22.88 9.41
CA ALA A 403 3.56 -23.90 9.42
C ALA A 403 3.71 -24.67 10.73
N ALA A 404 2.67 -24.64 11.57
CA ALA A 404 2.73 -25.16 12.92
C ALA A 404 3.13 -26.62 12.86
N ALA A 405 4.42 -26.92 13.10
CA ALA A 405 5.08 -28.24 13.13
C ALA A 405 4.13 -29.37 12.72
N GLY A 406 3.70 -29.31 11.47
CA GLY A 406 2.58 -30.07 10.97
C GLY A 406 3.23 -30.93 9.95
N GLY A 407 3.86 -31.97 10.44
CA GLY A 407 4.57 -32.85 9.55
C GLY A 407 3.65 -33.37 8.45
N CYS A 408 4.28 -33.90 7.41
CA CYS A 408 3.60 -34.40 6.22
C CYS A 408 2.47 -35.40 6.52
N ASN A 409 2.47 -36.00 7.72
CA ASN A 409 1.39 -36.77 8.30
C ASN A 409 1.56 -36.82 9.85
N PRO A 410 0.65 -37.48 10.60
CA PRO A 410 0.73 -37.59 12.07
C PRO A 410 2.00 -38.25 12.65
N ALA A 411 2.88 -38.81 11.83
CA ALA A 411 4.16 -39.36 12.26
C ALA A 411 5.36 -38.43 12.04
N ASP A 412 5.19 -37.29 11.38
CA ASP A 412 6.26 -36.31 11.16
C ASP A 412 6.15 -35.25 12.28
N LEU A 413 6.81 -35.57 13.40
CA LEU A 413 6.65 -34.90 14.69
C LEU A 413 7.87 -34.06 15.06
N ALA A 414 8.94 -34.10 14.26
CA ALA A 414 10.14 -33.33 14.49
C ALA A 414 10.82 -32.89 13.21
N ALA A 415 11.53 -31.76 13.28
CA ALA A 415 12.30 -31.28 12.15
C ALA A 415 13.42 -32.27 11.75
N PRO A 416 13.69 -32.44 10.44
CA PRO A 416 13.11 -31.68 9.34
C PRO A 416 11.72 -32.18 8.88
N PHE A 417 10.70 -31.32 9.01
CA PHE A 417 9.35 -31.63 8.54
C PHE A 417 9.33 -31.84 7.01
N GLY A 418 8.51 -32.77 6.55
CA GLY A 418 8.48 -33.29 5.17
C GLY A 418 9.40 -34.49 4.94
N VAL A 419 10.11 -34.96 5.97
CA VAL A 419 10.99 -36.13 5.92
C VAL A 419 10.77 -36.99 7.16
N LEU A 420 10.24 -38.19 6.97
CA LEU A 420 10.12 -39.17 8.06
C LEU A 420 11.46 -39.87 8.30
N ASP A 421 12.06 -39.64 9.46
CA ASP A 421 13.31 -40.27 9.86
C ASP A 421 13.34 -40.71 11.33
N LEU A 422 14.52 -41.05 11.84
CA LEU A 422 14.66 -41.57 13.20
C LEU A 422 14.40 -40.51 14.28
N VAL A 423 14.46 -39.22 13.93
CA VAL A 423 14.20 -38.09 14.80
C VAL A 423 12.71 -38.02 15.14
N ASP A 424 11.82 -38.30 14.18
CA ASP A 424 10.38 -38.39 14.42
C ASP A 424 10.00 -39.53 15.36
N VAL A 425 10.61 -40.70 15.14
CA VAL A 425 10.43 -41.87 16.01
C VAL A 425 10.87 -41.52 17.43
N GLN A 426 11.99 -40.81 17.58
CA GLN A 426 12.47 -40.37 18.88
C GLN A 426 11.54 -39.34 19.51
N ALA A 427 10.98 -38.41 18.72
CA ALA A 427 10.02 -37.42 19.17
C ALA A 427 8.73 -38.07 19.68
N PHE A 428 8.15 -39.00 18.91
CA PHE A 428 6.98 -39.78 19.32
C PHE A 428 7.22 -40.55 20.62
N ILE A 429 8.32 -41.30 20.73
CA ILE A 429 8.63 -42.08 21.95
C ILE A 429 8.80 -41.15 23.16
N THR A 430 9.44 -40.00 22.97
CA THR A 430 9.66 -39.02 24.04
C THR A 430 8.34 -38.42 24.52
N ALA A 431 7.46 -38.02 23.59
CA ALA A 431 6.13 -37.50 23.89
C ALA A 431 5.24 -38.56 24.56
N PHE A 432 5.19 -39.77 23.98
CA PHE A 432 4.35 -40.87 24.47
C PHE A 432 4.75 -41.31 25.89
N THR A 433 6.05 -41.44 26.16
CA THR A 433 6.54 -41.80 27.51
C THR A 433 6.50 -40.64 28.50
N GLY A 434 6.51 -39.40 27.99
CA GLY A 434 6.41 -38.16 28.77
C GLY A 434 4.97 -37.78 29.16
N GLY A 435 3.95 -38.41 28.57
CA GLY A 435 2.56 -38.05 28.81
C GLY A 435 2.09 -36.82 28.03
N ASP A 436 2.78 -36.47 26.95
CA ASP A 436 2.45 -35.31 26.12
C ASP A 436 1.35 -35.65 25.10
N LEU A 437 0.33 -34.79 25.01
CA LEU A 437 -0.81 -34.98 24.10
C LEU A 437 -0.44 -34.78 22.63
N ILE A 438 0.77 -34.34 22.29
CA ILE A 438 1.27 -34.41 20.90
C ILE A 438 1.41 -35.86 20.40
N ALA A 439 1.46 -36.85 21.30
CA ALA A 439 1.44 -38.27 20.95
C ALA A 439 0.03 -38.89 20.95
N ASP A 440 -1.02 -38.12 21.25
CA ASP A 440 -2.43 -38.55 21.17
C ASP A 440 -2.92 -38.36 19.72
N LEU A 441 -2.67 -39.38 18.89
CA LEU A 441 -2.87 -39.29 17.44
C LEU A 441 -4.29 -39.64 17.01
N ASP A 442 -5.11 -40.22 17.88
CA ASP A 442 -6.55 -40.40 17.65
C ASP A 442 -7.42 -39.30 18.30
N GLY A 443 -6.81 -38.45 19.14
CA GLY A 443 -7.42 -37.29 19.76
C GLY A 443 -8.41 -37.62 20.88
N ASN A 444 -8.28 -38.80 21.50
CA ASN A 444 -9.22 -39.30 22.51
C ASN A 444 -8.87 -38.86 23.95
N GLY A 445 -7.72 -38.20 24.15
CA GLY A 445 -7.20 -37.74 25.44
C GLY A 445 -6.47 -38.81 26.25
N VAL A 446 -6.19 -39.98 25.67
CA VAL A 446 -5.58 -41.13 26.32
C VAL A 446 -4.46 -41.69 25.44
N LEU A 447 -3.22 -41.61 25.94
CA LEU A 447 -2.07 -42.22 25.28
C LEU A 447 -2.08 -43.74 25.43
N ASP A 448 -2.39 -44.46 24.36
CA ASP A 448 -2.46 -45.91 24.37
C ASP A 448 -1.89 -46.59 23.10
N LEU A 449 -2.19 -47.88 22.92
CA LEU A 449 -1.66 -48.65 21.79
C LEU A 449 -2.25 -48.23 20.43
N VAL A 450 -3.36 -47.50 20.41
CA VAL A 450 -3.98 -46.95 19.19
C VAL A 450 -3.09 -45.85 18.62
N ASP A 451 -2.56 -44.95 19.45
CA ASP A 451 -1.64 -43.90 19.00
C ASP A 451 -0.37 -44.48 18.39
N VAL A 452 0.19 -45.51 19.04
CA VAL A 452 1.38 -46.21 18.53
C VAL A 452 1.09 -46.85 17.16
N GLN A 453 -0.13 -47.37 16.96
CA GLN A 453 -0.54 -47.92 15.67
C GLN A 453 -0.70 -46.84 14.60
N ILE A 454 -1.30 -45.70 14.93
CA ILE A 454 -1.47 -44.56 14.01
C ILE A 454 -0.11 -43.99 13.61
N PHE A 455 0.81 -43.83 14.58
CA PHE A 455 2.17 -43.39 14.32
C PHE A 455 2.87 -44.36 13.35
N ALA A 456 2.87 -45.66 13.66
CA ALA A 456 3.53 -46.66 12.83
C ALA A 456 2.95 -46.73 11.41
N GLN A 457 1.62 -46.61 11.26
CA GLN A 457 0.98 -46.60 9.95
C GLN A 457 1.34 -45.36 9.15
N SER A 458 1.32 -44.18 9.78
CA SER A 458 1.65 -42.91 9.14
C SER A 458 3.15 -42.85 8.76
N PHE A 459 4.03 -43.35 9.63
CA PHE A 459 5.46 -43.44 9.37
C PHE A 459 5.77 -44.35 8.17
N LEU A 460 5.08 -45.50 8.06
CA LEU A 460 5.25 -46.43 6.93
C LEU A 460 4.60 -45.93 5.63
N ALA A 461 3.58 -45.09 5.72
CA ALA A 461 2.93 -44.50 4.56
C ALA A 461 3.85 -43.50 3.84
N GLY A 462 4.79 -42.88 4.57
CA GLY A 462 5.66 -41.85 4.03
C GLY A 462 4.98 -40.48 3.96
N CYS A 463 5.76 -39.46 3.61
CA CYS A 463 5.23 -38.15 3.26
C CYS A 463 4.61 -38.17 1.86
N PRO A 464 3.47 -37.51 1.61
CA PRO A 464 2.84 -37.39 0.30
C PRO A 464 3.70 -36.76 -0.79
#